data_AF-A0A2D5C9S7-F1
#
_entry.id   AF-A0A2D5C9S7-F1
#
_cell.length_a   1.000
_cell.length_b   1.000
_cell.length_c   1.000
_cell.angle_alpha   90.00
_cell.angle_beta   90.00
_cell.angle_gamma   90.00
#
_symmetry.space_group_name_H-M   'P 1'
#
loop_
_entity.id
_entity.type
_entity.pdbx_description
1 polymer ?
#
loop_
_entity_poly.entity_id
_entity_poly.type
_entity_poly.pdbx_seq_one_letter_code
_entity_poly.pdbx_strand_id
1 'polypeptide(L)'
;GGVVAGESGMTHRIREEMKPLNFLLVPIFFVYIGSEVNIQTLASLDVFLYGMLVSLLAFVGKYVSALGAMGKGLNTSLIGIGMSPRGEVGLIFVAVATTTLSEVVTADIISIIIWMVIVTTVIAPILLNRILQKVPLSERDDDERFESPVVE
;
A
#
# COMPACT_ATOMS: atom_id res chain seq x y z
N GLY A 1 -19.96 -8.33 -5.82
CA GLY A 1 -19.49 -9.71 -6.07
C GLY A 1 -18.92 -10.32 -4.81
N GLY A 2 -17.66 -10.01 -4.47
CA GLY A 2 -16.96 -10.62 -3.32
C GLY A 2 -17.61 -10.40 -1.94
N VAL A 3 -18.20 -9.22 -1.69
CA VAL A 3 -18.90 -8.93 -0.42
C VAL A 3 -20.15 -9.82 -0.26
N VAL A 4 -20.93 -10.00 -1.33
CA VAL A 4 -22.13 -10.85 -1.35
C VAL A 4 -21.77 -12.34 -1.24
N ALA A 5 -20.67 -12.76 -1.87
CA ALA A 5 -20.11 -14.11 -1.71
C ALA A 5 -19.51 -14.34 -0.31
N GLY A 6 -19.15 -13.26 0.38
CA GLY A 6 -18.68 -13.24 1.76
C GLY A 6 -19.76 -13.67 2.76
N GLU A 7 -21.01 -13.28 2.50
CA GLU A 7 -22.15 -13.62 3.37
C GLU A 7 -22.67 -15.05 3.17
N SER A 8 -22.36 -15.70 2.04
CA SER A 8 -22.89 -17.04 1.70
C SER A 8 -22.03 -18.21 2.18
N GLY A 9 -20.98 -17.97 2.99
CA GLY A 9 -20.06 -19.01 3.48
C GLY A 9 -19.17 -19.66 2.40
N MET A 10 -19.28 -19.21 1.14
CA MET A 10 -18.56 -19.77 -0.02
C MET A 10 -17.25 -19.04 -0.33
N THR A 11 -16.87 -18.09 0.51
CA THR A 11 -15.69 -17.21 0.37
C THR A 11 -14.39 -17.98 0.16
N HIS A 12 -14.22 -19.09 0.89
CA HIS A 12 -12.98 -19.87 0.84
C HIS A 12 -12.80 -20.53 -0.52
N ARG A 13 -13.86 -21.16 -1.03
CA ARG A 13 -13.85 -21.87 -2.32
C ARG A 13 -13.67 -20.90 -3.49
N ILE A 14 -14.37 -19.76 -3.49
CA ILE A 14 -14.19 -18.74 -4.53
C ILE A 14 -12.76 -18.17 -4.51
N ARG A 15 -12.17 -17.97 -3.32
CA ARG A 15 -10.80 -17.47 -3.19
C ARG A 15 -9.78 -18.46 -3.74
N GLU A 16 -9.97 -19.76 -3.53
CA GLU A 16 -9.10 -20.81 -4.07
C GLU A 16 -9.17 -20.88 -5.59
N GLU A 17 -10.37 -20.84 -6.16
CA GLU A 17 -10.57 -20.86 -7.62
C GLU A 17 -10.03 -19.58 -8.29
N MET A 18 -10.10 -18.43 -7.61
CA MET A 18 -9.55 -17.15 -8.12
C MET A 18 -8.02 -17.05 -7.98
N LYS A 19 -7.40 -17.86 -7.11
CA LYS A 19 -5.95 -17.84 -6.83
C LYS A 19 -5.07 -18.01 -8.08
N PRO A 20 -5.29 -19.00 -8.97
CA PRO A 20 -4.49 -19.15 -10.19
C PRO A 20 -4.64 -17.97 -11.14
N LEU A 21 -5.84 -17.39 -11.25
CA LEU A 21 -6.07 -16.20 -12.07
C LEU A 21 -5.30 -14.99 -11.52
N ASN A 22 -5.33 -14.79 -10.20
CA ASN A 22 -4.59 -13.73 -9.53
C ASN A 22 -3.07 -13.87 -9.75
N PHE A 23 -2.56 -15.10 -9.66
CA PHE A 23 -1.14 -15.40 -9.88
C PHE A 23 -0.66 -15.05 -11.30
N LEU A 24 -1.56 -15.07 -12.28
CA LEU A 24 -1.25 -14.70 -13.66
C LEU A 24 -1.50 -13.21 -13.94
N LEU A 25 -2.65 -12.67 -13.52
CA LEU A 25 -3.04 -11.30 -13.86
C LEU A 25 -2.24 -10.24 -13.11
N VAL A 26 -1.89 -10.47 -11.84
CA VAL A 26 -1.14 -9.47 -11.05
C VAL A 26 0.24 -9.19 -11.66
N PRO A 27 1.10 -10.19 -11.93
CA PRO A 27 2.38 -9.94 -12.58
C PRO A 27 2.24 -9.25 -13.95
N ILE A 28 1.25 -9.66 -14.76
CA ILE A 28 0.99 -9.02 -16.07
C ILE A 28 0.63 -7.55 -15.90
N PHE A 29 -0.26 -7.23 -14.95
CA PHE A 29 -0.62 -5.85 -14.62
C PHE A 29 0.61 -5.03 -14.22
N PHE A 30 1.43 -5.54 -13.32
CA PHE A 30 2.64 -4.83 -12.87
C PHE A 30 3.67 -4.64 -14.00
N VAL A 31 3.84 -5.62 -14.90
CA VAL A 31 4.72 -5.49 -16.07
C VAL A 31 4.17 -4.46 -17.06
N TYR A 32 2.86 -4.50 -17.34
CA TYR A 32 2.22 -3.55 -18.25
C TYR A 32 2.36 -2.11 -17.76
N ILE A 33 2.00 -1.83 -16.50
CA ILE A 33 2.16 -0.50 -15.92
C ILE A 33 3.62 -0.10 -15.80
N GLY A 34 4.51 -1.04 -15.46
CA GLY A 34 5.95 -0.82 -15.45
C GLY A 34 6.52 -0.43 -16.82
N SER A 35 5.94 -0.96 -17.92
CA SER A 35 6.38 -0.66 -19.28
C SER A 35 5.95 0.72 -19.78
N GLU A 36 4.85 1.28 -19.25
CA GLU A 36 4.37 2.62 -19.54
C GLU A 36 5.23 3.71 -18.86
N VAL A 37 6.13 3.33 -17.94
CA VAL A 37 6.97 4.28 -17.21
C VAL A 37 8.17 4.70 -18.04
N ASN A 38 8.26 6.01 -18.32
CA ASN A 38 9.45 6.57 -18.97
C ASN A 38 10.60 6.72 -17.95
N ILE A 39 11.60 5.84 -18.05
CA ILE A 39 12.78 5.84 -17.17
C ILE A 39 13.59 7.14 -17.27
N GLN A 40 13.65 7.75 -18.46
CA GLN A 40 14.38 9.01 -18.65
C GLN A 40 13.70 10.15 -17.89
N THR A 41 12.37 10.22 -17.95
CA THR A 41 11.57 11.17 -17.17
C THR A 41 11.68 10.90 -15.66
N LEU A 42 11.66 9.63 -15.24
CA LEU A 42 11.81 9.23 -13.85
C LEU A 42 13.18 9.63 -13.26
N ALA A 43 14.24 9.61 -14.07
CA ALA A 43 15.59 10.00 -13.68
C ALA A 43 15.85 11.52 -13.78
N SER A 44 14.87 12.30 -14.24
CA SER A 44 15.01 13.75 -14.29
C SER A 44 15.07 14.34 -12.87
N LEU A 45 15.86 15.42 -12.72
CA LEU A 45 16.04 16.08 -11.43
C LEU A 45 14.72 16.66 -10.89
N ASP A 46 13.88 17.17 -11.78
CA ASP A 46 12.58 17.74 -11.42
C ASP A 46 11.66 16.67 -10.85
N VAL A 47 11.50 15.52 -11.54
CA VAL A 47 10.69 14.40 -11.05
C VAL A 47 11.22 13.84 -9.75
N PHE A 48 12.54 13.77 -9.57
CA PHE A 48 13.13 13.36 -8.30
C PHE A 48 12.77 14.31 -7.15
N LEU A 49 12.90 15.62 -7.36
CA LEU A 49 12.60 16.63 -6.34
C LEU A 49 11.11 16.62 -5.96
N TYR A 50 10.23 16.66 -6.96
CA TYR A 50 8.78 16.61 -6.73
C TYR A 50 8.34 15.26 -6.16
N GLY A 51 8.90 14.14 -6.66
CA GLY A 51 8.66 12.80 -6.13
C GLY A 51 9.04 12.69 -4.67
N MET A 52 10.19 13.22 -4.28
CA MET A 52 10.66 13.21 -2.89
C MET A 52 9.77 14.07 -1.99
N LEU A 53 9.39 15.27 -2.44
CA LEU A 53 8.48 16.16 -1.71
C LEU A 53 7.11 15.50 -1.49
N VAL A 54 6.51 14.93 -2.55
CA VAL A 54 5.22 14.25 -2.47
C VAL A 54 5.30 13.01 -1.57
N SER A 55 6.42 12.28 -1.62
CA SER A 55 6.66 11.12 -0.76
C SER A 55 6.80 11.49 0.72
N LEU A 56 7.44 12.62 1.01
CA LEU A 56 7.54 13.12 2.37
C LEU A 56 6.16 13.54 2.89
N LEU A 57 5.41 14.32 2.10
CA LEU A 57 4.03 14.69 2.44
C LEU A 57 3.14 13.45 2.62
N ALA A 58 3.30 12.45 1.77
CA ALA A 58 2.60 11.18 1.84
C ALA A 58 2.82 10.47 3.16
N PHE A 59 4.09 10.37 3.57
CA PHE A 59 4.51 9.72 4.79
C PHE A 59 4.02 10.49 6.03
N VAL A 60 4.22 11.81 6.05
CA VAL A 60 3.77 12.68 7.16
C VAL A 60 2.25 12.65 7.29
N GLY A 61 1.50 12.75 6.19
CA GLY A 61 0.04 12.69 6.23
C GLY A 61 -0.48 11.37 6.81
N LYS A 62 0.15 10.25 6.47
CA LYS A 62 -0.19 8.93 7.06
C LYS A 62 0.21 8.84 8.53
N TYR A 63 1.37 9.36 8.89
CA TYR A 63 1.81 9.41 10.27
C TYR A 63 0.88 10.25 11.15
N VAL A 64 0.49 11.44 10.70
CA VAL A 64 -0.47 12.32 11.40
C VAL A 64 -1.84 11.66 11.52
N SER A 65 -2.31 10.94 10.50
CA SER A 65 -3.58 10.21 10.58
C SER A 65 -3.61 9.17 11.70
N ALA A 66 -2.45 8.63 12.09
CA ALA A 66 -2.34 7.68 13.19
C ALA A 66 -2.55 8.31 14.57
N LEU A 67 -2.49 9.64 14.70
CA LEU A 67 -2.88 10.35 15.92
C LEU A 67 -4.37 10.12 16.25
N GLY A 68 -5.21 9.83 15.25
CA GLY A 68 -6.62 9.46 15.47
C GLY A 68 -6.81 8.15 16.23
N ALA A 69 -5.76 7.32 16.34
CA ALA A 69 -5.75 6.10 17.15
C ALA A 69 -5.16 6.31 18.56
N MET A 70 -4.75 7.54 18.92
CA MET A 70 -4.31 7.86 20.28
C MET A 70 -5.41 7.55 21.29
N GLY A 71 -5.06 6.83 22.36
CA GLY A 71 -6.00 6.44 23.42
C GLY A 71 -6.61 5.05 23.28
N LYS A 72 -6.37 4.32 22.19
CA LYS A 72 -6.82 2.92 22.02
C LYS A 72 -5.83 1.85 22.52
N GLY A 73 -4.73 2.26 23.16
CA GLY A 73 -3.68 1.34 23.62
C GLY A 73 -2.80 0.75 22.50
N LEU A 74 -3.02 1.13 21.24
CA LEU A 74 -2.16 0.73 20.12
C LEU A 74 -0.99 1.70 19.92
N ASN A 75 0.14 1.17 19.46
CA ASN A 75 1.29 1.97 19.06
C ASN A 75 0.97 2.78 17.79
N THR A 76 0.68 4.06 17.95
CA THR A 76 0.30 4.97 16.85
C THR A 76 1.39 5.07 15.77
N SER A 77 2.66 4.97 16.16
CA SER A 77 3.78 4.96 15.21
C SER A 77 3.76 3.70 14.33
N LEU A 78 3.38 2.55 14.89
CA LEU A 78 3.22 1.30 14.14
C LEU A 78 2.06 1.40 13.12
N ILE A 79 0.94 2.01 13.53
CA ILE A 79 -0.22 2.24 12.66
C ILE A 79 0.16 3.16 11.49
N GLY A 80 0.72 4.33 11.79
CA GLY A 80 1.04 5.34 10.76
C GLY A 80 2.01 4.82 9.70
N ILE A 81 3.00 4.04 10.14
CA ILE A 81 4.01 3.47 9.25
C ILE A 81 3.46 2.25 8.51
N GLY A 82 2.68 1.40 9.18
CA GLY A 82 2.00 0.26 8.57
C GLY A 82 0.97 0.68 7.51
N MET A 83 0.41 1.88 7.61
CA MET A 83 -0.53 2.46 6.64
C MET A 83 0.15 3.28 5.53
N SER A 84 1.47 3.44 5.59
CA SER A 84 2.25 4.22 4.61
C SER A 84 2.46 3.55 3.26
N PRO A 85 2.66 2.22 3.12
CA PRO A 85 2.87 1.60 1.82
C PRO A 85 1.70 1.89 0.89
N ARG A 86 1.99 2.48 -0.27
CA ARG A 86 1.02 2.70 -1.34
C ARG A 86 1.34 1.70 -2.43
N GLY A 87 0.63 0.57 -2.40
CA GLY A 87 0.90 -0.55 -3.30
C GLY A 87 0.07 -0.51 -4.58
N GLU A 88 -0.48 -1.67 -4.92
CA GLU A 88 -1.23 -1.99 -6.14
C GLU A 88 -2.30 -0.95 -6.52
N VAL A 89 -3.11 -0.51 -5.55
CA VAL A 89 -4.20 0.44 -5.80
C VAL A 89 -3.68 1.79 -6.33
N GLY A 90 -2.52 2.25 -5.84
CA GLY A 90 -1.91 3.49 -6.33
C GLY A 90 -1.49 3.39 -7.81
N LEU A 91 -0.97 2.22 -8.21
CA LEU A 91 -0.59 1.96 -9.60
C LEU A 91 -1.81 1.76 -10.51
N ILE A 92 -2.92 1.21 -9.99
CA ILE A 92 -4.17 1.13 -10.74
C ILE A 92 -4.69 2.55 -11.06
N PHE A 93 -4.61 3.48 -10.11
CA PHE A 93 -4.99 4.86 -10.38
C PHE A 93 -4.12 5.50 -11.47
N VAL A 94 -2.81 5.22 -11.47
CA VAL A 94 -1.91 5.67 -12.55
C VAL A 94 -2.35 5.07 -13.89
N ALA A 95 -2.60 3.76 -13.95
CA ALA A 95 -3.06 3.07 -15.15
C ALA A 95 -4.33 3.71 -15.76
N VAL A 96 -5.32 3.98 -14.91
CA VAL A 96 -6.58 4.58 -15.32
C VAL A 96 -6.38 6.05 -15.70
N ALA A 97 -5.54 6.78 -14.99
CA ALA A 97 -5.24 8.18 -15.29
C ALA A 97 -4.57 8.34 -16.65
N THR A 98 -3.61 7.49 -17.01
CA THR A 98 -2.94 7.52 -18.32
C THR A 98 -3.92 7.29 -19.47
N THR A 99 -4.92 6.42 -19.26
CA THR A 99 -5.90 6.06 -20.31
C THR A 99 -7.07 7.03 -20.43
N THR A 100 -7.49 7.64 -19.31
CA THR A 100 -8.75 8.43 -19.26
C THR A 100 -8.51 9.93 -19.14
N LEU A 101 -7.36 10.37 -18.62
CA LEU A 101 -7.06 11.78 -18.31
C LEU A 101 -5.78 12.28 -18.98
N SER A 102 -5.47 11.80 -20.19
CA SER A 102 -4.24 12.14 -20.93
C SER A 102 -4.01 13.65 -21.16
N GLU A 103 -5.07 14.48 -21.16
CA GLU A 103 -4.94 15.95 -21.26
C GLU A 103 -4.51 16.63 -19.95
N VAL A 104 -4.84 16.05 -18.79
CA VAL A 104 -4.58 16.65 -17.47
C VAL A 104 -3.36 16.01 -16.80
N VAL A 105 -3.11 14.74 -17.09
CA VAL A 105 -2.07 13.94 -16.45
C VAL A 105 -0.93 13.73 -17.44
N THR A 106 0.12 14.55 -17.29
CA THR A 106 1.33 14.44 -18.10
C THR A 106 2.23 13.28 -17.65
N ALA A 107 3.15 12.87 -18.52
CA ALA A 107 4.15 11.83 -18.24
C ALA A 107 4.99 12.12 -16.97
N ASP A 108 5.23 13.40 -16.68
CA ASP A 108 5.95 13.85 -15.48
C ASP A 108 5.16 13.54 -14.21
N ILE A 109 3.85 13.82 -14.19
CA ILE A 109 2.97 13.54 -13.04
C ILE A 109 2.89 12.04 -12.78
N ILE A 110 2.76 11.24 -13.83
CA ILE A 110 2.76 9.78 -13.76
C ILE A 110 4.07 9.29 -13.12
N SER A 111 5.20 9.81 -13.60
CA SER A 111 6.54 9.46 -13.10
C SER A 111 6.71 9.85 -11.63
N ILE A 112 6.22 11.02 -11.21
CA ILE A 112 6.22 11.48 -9.81
C ILE A 112 5.41 10.54 -8.91
N ILE A 113 4.22 10.12 -9.34
CA ILE A 113 3.35 9.21 -8.56
C ILE A 113 4.02 7.85 -8.41
N ILE A 114 4.58 7.30 -9.49
CA ILE A 114 5.29 6.02 -9.48
C ILE A 114 6.50 6.09 -8.57
N TRP A 115 7.29 7.17 -8.65
CA TRP A 115 8.42 7.40 -7.76
C TRP A 115 7.98 7.33 -6.29
N MET A 116 6.88 8.03 -5.95
CA MET A 116 6.35 8.04 -4.60
C MET A 116 5.84 6.66 -4.15
N VAL A 117 5.18 5.92 -5.02
CA VAL A 117 4.75 4.53 -4.76
C VAL A 117 5.96 3.65 -4.44
N ILE A 118 7.01 3.70 -5.25
CA ILE A 118 8.24 2.91 -5.04
C ILE A 118 8.87 3.27 -3.69
N VAL A 119 9.08 4.56 -3.44
CA VAL A 119 9.78 5.03 -2.24
C VAL A 119 9.01 4.74 -0.96
N THR A 120 7.71 5.01 -0.93
CA THR A 120 6.88 4.70 0.26
C THR A 120 6.77 3.20 0.51
N THR A 121 6.75 2.37 -0.54
CA THR A 121 6.66 0.91 -0.42
C THR A 121 7.97 0.28 0.03
N VAL A 122 9.13 0.82 -0.36
CA VAL A 122 10.44 0.32 0.08
C VAL A 122 10.77 0.79 1.49
N ILE A 123 10.48 2.05 1.84
CA ILE A 123 10.80 2.61 3.15
C ILE A 123 9.93 2.01 4.26
N ALA A 124 8.64 1.77 4.00
CA ALA A 124 7.71 1.30 5.02
C ALA A 124 8.13 -0.02 5.70
N PRO A 125 8.48 -1.13 5.01
CA PRO A 125 8.91 -2.36 5.67
C PRO A 125 10.23 -2.20 6.43
N ILE A 126 11.17 -1.39 5.93
CA ILE A 126 12.44 -1.11 6.63
C ILE A 126 12.16 -0.42 7.97
N LEU A 127 11.28 0.59 7.94
CA LEU A 127 10.95 1.36 9.13
C LEU A 127 10.06 0.57 10.10
N LEU A 128 9.13 -0.22 9.57
CA LEU A 128 8.26 -1.09 10.36
C LEU A 128 9.08 -2.17 11.09
N ASN A 129 10.05 -2.81 10.41
CA ASN A 129 10.91 -3.81 11.03
C ASN A 129 11.73 -3.22 12.18
N ARG A 130 12.26 -1.99 12.02
CA ARG A 130 13.00 -1.30 13.10
C ARG A 130 12.14 -0.98 14.32
N ILE A 131 10.84 -0.72 14.14
CA ILE A 131 9.92 -0.47 15.26
C ILE A 131 9.52 -1.78 15.92
N LEU A 132 9.21 -2.80 15.14
CA LEU A 132 8.86 -4.12 15.66
C LEU A 132 10.00 -4.75 16.46
N GLN A 133 11.26 -4.55 16.07
CA GLN A 133 12.42 -4.98 16.86
C GLN A 133 12.55 -4.30 18.23
N LYS A 134 11.88 -3.15 18.42
CA LYS A 134 11.87 -2.40 19.69
C LYS A 134 10.62 -2.69 20.53
N VAL A 135 9.64 -3.41 20.00
CA VAL A 135 8.47 -3.86 20.77
C VAL A 135 8.90 -5.13 21.52
N PRO A 136 9.01 -5.11 22.86
CA PRO A 136 9.36 -6.30 23.62
C PRO A 136 8.31 -7.39 23.39
N LEU A 137 8.75 -8.61 23.08
CA LEU A 137 7.90 -9.78 22.81
C LEU A 137 7.02 -10.21 24.01
N SER A 138 7.07 -9.50 25.13
CA SER A 138 6.38 -9.84 26.39
C SER A 138 4.89 -9.52 26.39
N GLU A 139 4.38 -8.72 25.45
CA GLU A 139 2.94 -8.38 25.35
C GLU A 139 2.20 -9.19 24.28
N ARG A 140 2.84 -10.22 23.68
CA ARG A 140 2.23 -11.04 22.61
C ARG A 140 1.27 -12.12 23.10
N ASP A 141 1.40 -12.56 24.35
CA ASP A 141 0.58 -13.64 24.94
C ASP A 141 -0.58 -13.12 25.80
N ASP A 142 -0.58 -11.84 26.23
CA ASP A 142 -1.59 -11.29 27.15
C ASP A 142 -2.70 -10.49 26.44
N ASP A 143 -2.66 -10.37 25.10
CA ASP A 143 -3.62 -9.58 24.34
C ASP A 143 -4.85 -10.45 23.97
N GLU A 144 -5.71 -10.69 24.96
CA GLU A 144 -7.00 -11.44 24.88
C GLU A 144 -7.92 -11.00 23.72
N ARG A 145 -7.64 -9.85 23.09
CA ARG A 145 -8.35 -9.33 21.92
C ARG A 145 -8.08 -10.09 20.62
N PHE A 146 -7.00 -10.87 20.55
CA PHE A 146 -6.68 -11.70 19.38
C PHE A 146 -7.04 -13.18 19.55
N GLU A 147 -7.56 -13.58 20.72
CA GLU A 147 -8.29 -14.83 20.83
C GLU A 147 -9.61 -14.69 20.06
N SER A 148 -9.63 -15.23 18.85
CA SER A 148 -10.90 -15.46 18.16
C SER A 148 -11.78 -16.27 19.09
N PRO A 149 -13.04 -15.89 19.34
CA PRO A 149 -13.95 -16.74 20.10
C PRO A 149 -14.02 -18.06 19.35
N VAL A 150 -13.46 -19.11 19.95
CA VAL A 150 -13.62 -20.47 19.47
C VAL A 150 -15.10 -20.73 19.61
N VAL A 151 -15.82 -20.61 18.49
CA VAL A 151 -17.22 -21.03 18.42
C VAL A 151 -17.17 -22.55 18.48
N GLU A 152 -17.36 -23.10 19.69
CA GLU A 152 -17.76 -24.50 19.88
C GLU A 152 -19.08 -24.80 19.16
#